data_AF-A0A2P7ATL3-F1
#
_entry.id   AF-A0A2P7ATL3-F1
#
_cell.length_a   1.000
_cell.length_b   1.000
_cell.length_c   1.000
_cell.angle_alpha   90.00
_cell.angle_beta   90.00
_cell.angle_gamma   90.00
#
_symmetry.space_group_name_H-M   'P 1'
#
loop_
_entity.id
_entity.type
_entity.pdbx_description
1 polymer ?
#
loop_
_entity_poly.entity_id
_entity_poly.type
_entity_poly.pdbx_seq_one_letter_code
_entity_poly.pdbx_strand_id
1 'polypeptide(L)'
;MARLAVAGPDLNDSFHLKPTRLAQSWLAAPHASRSFRRRLMAIMRMACRMLGSKRRRGMLGIGVRVALVAVTVCTIAGYAPDALAADGIFVNDGSDGGCTAVNDGINSSPPVAGTTAEGRTAKCNPGDKASQSNRALFYNPTGSTGATSLTLGNELYVNGGFIGLNDQTNQAMRIGNGTTIATGKNSIAIGNGAQATQHGSMALGRGSITTAANAVASVVINGAPYDVSGGKPDSVLSVGSNDIKRQITNVAAGQVNKDSTDAVNGSQLFATHSAVGSLGGRVTKNEGDISNINMGRAGLVQQSAPEANLTVGKDTGGAAVDFRGMGGGPRKLIGVADGTVNDASLEAVNGGQLSKRDTKIDNLYNSLVSSIGGSAGASRAIGVFEPPAFVI
;
A
#
# COMPACT_ATOMS: atom_id res chain seq x y z
N MET A 1 -41.58 -22.06 -11.95
CA MET A 1 -41.36 -22.19 -13.40
C MET A 1 -42.29 -21.23 -14.11
N ALA A 2 -41.76 -20.16 -14.71
CA ALA A 2 -42.49 -19.29 -15.63
C ALA A 2 -41.48 -18.81 -16.68
N ARG A 3 -41.66 -19.28 -17.92
CA ARG A 3 -40.89 -18.90 -19.11
C ARG A 3 -41.42 -17.56 -19.61
N LEU A 4 -40.55 -16.60 -19.89
CA LEU A 4 -40.89 -15.40 -20.65
C LEU A 4 -40.04 -15.37 -21.93
N ALA A 5 -40.73 -15.21 -23.05
CA ALA A 5 -40.24 -15.41 -24.40
C ALA A 5 -39.45 -14.21 -24.96
N VAL A 6 -38.59 -14.55 -25.92
CA VAL A 6 -37.76 -13.71 -26.78
C VAL A 6 -38.60 -12.94 -27.79
N ALA A 7 -38.24 -11.68 -28.05
CA ALA A 7 -38.53 -10.98 -29.30
C ALA A 7 -37.34 -10.08 -29.64
N GLY A 8 -36.63 -10.39 -30.71
CA GLY A 8 -35.68 -9.48 -31.36
C GLY A 8 -36.32 -8.82 -32.57
N PRO A 9 -35.87 -7.63 -33.01
CA PRO A 9 -36.28 -7.08 -34.29
C PRO A 9 -35.24 -7.28 -35.39
N ASP A 10 -35.83 -7.65 -36.52
CA ASP A 10 -35.40 -7.86 -37.90
C ASP A 10 -34.22 -7.07 -38.48
N LEU A 11 -33.49 -7.80 -39.32
CA LEU A 11 -32.50 -7.34 -40.30
C LEU A 11 -33.20 -7.11 -41.65
N ASN A 12 -33.39 -5.86 -42.05
CA ASN A 12 -33.33 -5.44 -43.45
C ASN A 12 -33.46 -3.91 -43.57
N ASP A 13 -32.35 -3.21 -43.80
CA ASP A 13 -32.37 -2.08 -44.73
C ASP A 13 -30.95 -1.69 -45.21
N SER A 14 -30.65 -2.16 -46.41
CA SER A 14 -30.26 -1.35 -47.59
C SER A 14 -29.18 -0.26 -47.45
N PHE A 15 -28.02 -0.56 -48.05
CA PHE A 15 -26.92 0.33 -48.38
C PHE A 15 -27.36 1.68 -49.01
N HIS A 16 -26.91 2.81 -48.43
CA HIS A 16 -26.54 4.01 -49.20
C HIS A 16 -25.57 4.91 -48.40
N LEU A 17 -24.28 4.84 -48.74
CA LEU A 17 -23.24 5.74 -48.24
C LEU A 17 -23.31 7.10 -48.97
N LYS A 18 -23.43 8.20 -48.23
CA LYS A 18 -23.02 9.56 -48.65
C LYS A 18 -22.14 10.17 -47.55
N PRO A 19 -20.99 10.80 -47.87
CA PRO A 19 -20.08 11.33 -46.86
C PRO A 19 -20.38 12.81 -46.57
N THR A 20 -20.71 13.15 -45.33
CA THR A 20 -20.80 14.56 -44.89
C THR A 20 -19.94 14.82 -43.65
N ARG A 21 -18.76 15.37 -43.94
CA ARG A 21 -17.94 16.37 -43.23
C ARG A 21 -18.18 16.58 -41.72
N LEU A 22 -17.17 16.15 -40.96
CA LEU A 22 -16.97 16.18 -39.51
C LEU A 22 -16.57 17.55 -38.92
N ALA A 23 -16.98 18.67 -39.52
CA ALA A 23 -16.38 19.99 -39.21
C ALA A 23 -17.38 21.15 -38.95
N GLN A 24 -18.63 20.87 -38.54
CA GLN A 24 -19.61 21.94 -38.26
C GLN A 24 -20.24 21.92 -36.85
N SER A 25 -19.78 21.08 -35.92
CA SER A 25 -20.30 21.08 -34.54
C SER A 25 -19.57 22.01 -33.57
N TRP A 26 -18.58 22.77 -34.02
CA TRP A 26 -17.90 23.75 -33.17
C TRP A 26 -18.19 25.16 -33.68
N LEU A 27 -18.91 25.93 -32.86
CA LEU A 27 -19.22 27.37 -32.96
C LEU A 27 -20.61 27.73 -33.49
N ALA A 28 -21.62 27.49 -32.66
CA ALA A 28 -22.74 28.42 -32.53
C ALA A 28 -23.18 28.50 -31.06
N ALA A 29 -22.71 29.53 -30.34
CA ALA A 29 -23.40 30.02 -29.16
C ALA A 29 -23.11 31.53 -28.97
N PRO A 30 -24.14 32.40 -29.08
CA PRO A 30 -24.06 33.80 -28.71
C PRO A 30 -23.98 33.88 -27.17
N HIS A 31 -23.18 34.81 -26.64
CA HIS A 31 -22.80 34.95 -25.22
C HIS A 31 -21.58 34.12 -24.75
N ALA A 32 -20.48 34.15 -25.52
CA ALA A 32 -19.18 33.71 -25.01
C ALA A 32 -18.66 34.67 -23.92
N SER A 33 -18.59 34.16 -22.68
CA SER A 33 -18.15 34.83 -21.47
C SER A 33 -16.75 35.47 -21.62
N ARG A 34 -16.51 36.60 -20.93
CA ARG A 34 -15.22 37.34 -20.94
C ARG A 34 -14.01 36.43 -20.61
N SER A 35 -14.25 35.34 -19.89
CA SER A 35 -13.30 34.27 -19.58
C SER A 35 -12.77 33.55 -20.83
N PHE A 36 -13.66 33.18 -21.75
CA PHE A 36 -13.28 32.45 -22.97
C PHE A 36 -12.44 33.31 -23.92
N ARG A 37 -12.78 34.61 -24.05
CA ARG A 37 -11.96 35.57 -24.80
C ARG A 37 -10.57 35.76 -24.21
N ARG A 38 -10.42 35.75 -22.89
CA ARG A 38 -9.11 35.85 -22.22
C ARG A 38 -8.27 34.60 -22.43
N ARG A 39 -8.87 33.42 -22.37
CA ARG A 39 -8.19 32.14 -22.63
C ARG A 39 -7.76 32.01 -24.08
N LEU A 40 -8.62 32.37 -25.03
CA LEU A 40 -8.29 32.38 -26.45
C LEU A 40 -7.18 33.38 -26.79
N MET A 41 -7.22 34.58 -26.21
CA MET A 41 -6.17 35.59 -26.38
C MET A 41 -4.84 35.18 -25.72
N ALA A 42 -4.87 34.44 -24.61
CA ALA A 42 -3.67 33.87 -24.02
C ALA A 42 -3.05 32.79 -24.91
N ILE A 43 -3.87 31.91 -25.49
CA ILE A 43 -3.44 30.87 -26.43
C ILE A 43 -2.87 31.49 -27.71
N MET A 44 -3.51 32.51 -28.27
CA MET A 44 -2.99 33.22 -29.45
C MET A 44 -1.70 34.00 -29.16
N ARG A 45 -1.55 34.60 -27.98
CA ARG A 45 -0.27 35.22 -27.57
C ARG A 45 0.85 34.20 -27.36
N MET A 46 0.51 32.97 -26.99
CA MET A 46 1.45 31.87 -26.84
C MET A 46 1.84 31.28 -28.21
N ALA A 47 0.89 31.13 -29.12
CA ALA A 47 1.12 30.73 -30.51
C ALA A 47 1.97 31.75 -31.29
N CYS A 48 1.74 33.05 -31.11
CA CYS A 48 2.59 34.09 -31.72
C CYS A 48 4.01 34.16 -31.13
N ARG A 49 4.24 33.64 -29.92
CA ARG A 49 5.61 33.50 -29.35
C ARG A 49 6.33 32.26 -29.88
N MET A 50 5.59 31.19 -30.17
CA MET A 50 6.16 29.99 -30.80
C MET A 50 6.48 30.18 -32.30
N LEU A 51 5.83 31.13 -32.99
CA LEU A 51 6.09 31.39 -34.42
C LEU A 51 7.18 32.44 -34.73
N GLY A 52 7.90 32.96 -33.73
CA GLY A 52 9.14 33.73 -33.97
C GLY A 52 9.04 34.97 -34.86
N SER A 53 7.86 35.54 -35.10
CA SER A 53 7.72 36.70 -35.99
C SER A 53 8.02 38.01 -35.24
N LYS A 54 9.29 38.42 -35.17
CA LYS A 54 9.64 39.81 -34.86
C LYS A 54 9.25 40.70 -36.05
N ARG A 55 8.16 41.47 -35.91
CA ARG A 55 7.89 42.62 -36.79
C ARG A 55 8.99 43.67 -36.59
N ARG A 56 9.95 43.77 -37.52
CA ARG A 56 10.75 44.98 -37.68
C ARG A 56 9.98 45.94 -38.58
N ARG A 57 9.45 47.02 -37.98
CA ARG A 57 9.15 48.27 -38.68
C ARG A 57 10.48 49.03 -38.82
N GLY A 58 10.76 49.59 -40.01
CA GLY A 58 11.75 50.65 -40.13
C GLY A 58 12.56 50.66 -41.42
N MET A 59 12.04 51.41 -42.40
CA MET A 59 12.71 52.32 -43.35
C MET A 59 13.87 51.88 -44.26
N LEU A 60 13.66 52.22 -45.54
CA LEU A 60 14.59 52.51 -46.61
C LEU A 60 15.82 53.34 -46.14
N GLY A 61 16.97 53.01 -46.71
CA GLY A 61 18.17 53.85 -46.71
C GLY A 61 19.22 53.28 -47.65
N ILE A 62 19.14 53.67 -48.92
CA ILE A 62 20.13 53.38 -49.97
C ILE A 62 21.34 54.28 -49.71
N GLY A 63 22.54 53.70 -49.65
CA GLY A 63 23.77 54.45 -49.36
C GLY A 63 25.01 53.72 -49.86
N VAL A 64 25.23 53.83 -51.17
CA VAL A 64 26.46 53.51 -51.90
C VAL A 64 27.68 54.11 -51.18
N ARG A 65 28.80 53.38 -51.08
CA ARG A 65 30.14 53.82 -51.52
C ARG A 65 31.15 52.66 -51.61
N VAL A 66 31.66 52.54 -52.82
CA VAL A 66 32.78 51.78 -53.35
C VAL A 66 34.10 52.17 -52.66
N ALA A 67 34.96 51.19 -52.38
CA ALA A 67 36.42 51.35 -52.49
C ALA A 67 37.08 49.97 -52.68
N LEU A 68 37.39 49.69 -53.94
CA LEU A 68 38.27 48.64 -54.42
C LEU A 68 39.72 49.11 -54.20
N VAL A 69 40.54 48.34 -53.49
CA VAL A 69 42.02 48.42 -53.60
C VAL A 69 42.54 46.99 -53.70
N ALA A 70 43.15 46.70 -54.84
CA ALA A 70 43.87 45.48 -55.15
C ALA A 70 45.36 45.59 -54.73
N VAL A 71 46.09 44.48 -54.93
CA VAL A 71 47.57 44.28 -54.97
C VAL A 71 48.14 43.61 -53.71
N THR A 72 48.97 42.56 -53.70
CA THR A 72 49.44 41.51 -54.63
C THR A 72 50.26 40.51 -53.76
N VAL A 73 50.14 39.20 -54.02
CA VAL A 73 51.04 38.03 -53.82
C VAL A 73 52.26 38.15 -52.86
N CYS A 74 52.38 37.25 -51.86
CA CYS A 74 53.50 36.27 -51.77
C CYS A 74 53.45 35.28 -50.57
N THR A 75 53.88 34.06 -50.87
CA THR A 75 54.55 33.03 -50.04
C THR A 75 53.78 32.23 -48.96
N ILE A 76 53.74 30.92 -49.25
CA ILE A 76 53.51 29.78 -48.37
C ILE A 76 54.67 29.67 -47.37
N ALA A 77 54.35 29.61 -46.08
CA ALA A 77 55.14 28.91 -45.07
C ALA A 77 54.17 28.36 -44.02
N GLY A 78 54.09 27.04 -43.94
CA GLY A 78 53.14 26.33 -43.09
C GLY A 78 53.41 26.56 -41.61
N TYR A 79 52.41 27.11 -40.94
CA TYR A 79 52.14 26.83 -39.54
C TYR A 79 50.66 26.42 -39.51
N ALA A 80 50.40 25.13 -39.35
CA ALA A 80 49.07 24.67 -38.99
C ALA A 80 48.86 25.08 -37.52
N PRO A 81 47.94 25.99 -37.19
CA PRO A 81 47.33 25.91 -35.87
C PRO A 81 46.61 24.56 -35.83
N ASP A 82 46.81 23.80 -34.74
CA ASP A 82 45.98 22.64 -34.44
C ASP A 82 44.52 23.08 -34.53
N ALA A 83 43.86 22.70 -35.63
CA ALA A 83 42.47 23.01 -35.84
C ALA A 83 41.70 22.28 -34.75
N LEU A 84 41.11 23.04 -33.84
CA LEU A 84 40.07 22.59 -32.94
C LEU A 84 39.12 21.71 -33.74
N ALA A 85 39.03 20.42 -33.37
CA ALA A 85 38.06 19.51 -33.92
C ALA A 85 36.67 20.16 -33.79
N ALA A 86 36.07 20.51 -34.92
CA ALA A 86 34.73 21.08 -34.95
C ALA A 86 33.73 20.00 -34.53
N ASP A 87 32.83 20.34 -33.62
CA ASP A 87 31.71 19.51 -33.24
C ASP A 87 30.85 19.20 -34.47
N GLY A 88 30.75 17.92 -34.86
CA GLY A 88 30.01 17.51 -36.05
C GLY A 88 29.43 16.10 -35.90
N ILE A 89 28.27 15.87 -36.50
CA ILE A 89 27.62 14.55 -36.57
C ILE A 89 28.12 13.85 -37.84
N PHE A 90 28.74 12.68 -37.70
CA PHE A 90 29.19 11.89 -38.85
C PHE A 90 28.22 10.72 -39.09
N VAL A 91 27.71 10.61 -40.31
CA VAL A 91 26.81 9.53 -40.73
C VAL A 91 27.53 8.69 -41.78
N ASN A 92 27.59 7.37 -41.55
CA ASN A 92 28.03 6.41 -42.54
C ASN A 92 26.79 5.98 -43.34
N ASP A 93 26.75 6.30 -44.63
CA ASP A 93 25.60 5.98 -45.48
C ASP A 93 25.65 4.54 -46.03
N GLY A 94 26.71 3.79 -45.73
CA GLY A 94 26.86 2.38 -46.08
C GLY A 94 27.01 2.10 -47.57
N SER A 95 27.16 3.14 -48.41
CA SER A 95 27.20 3.01 -49.87
C SER A 95 28.61 3.18 -50.45
N ASP A 96 29.49 3.87 -49.74
CA ASP A 96 30.93 3.87 -49.98
C ASP A 96 31.70 3.84 -48.65
N GLY A 97 33.00 3.54 -48.68
CA GLY A 97 33.82 3.43 -47.47
C GLY A 97 34.12 4.77 -46.76
N GLY A 98 33.33 5.82 -47.01
CA GLY A 98 33.49 7.16 -46.45
C GLY A 98 32.44 7.49 -45.38
N CYS A 99 32.81 8.32 -44.40
CA CYS A 99 31.84 8.96 -43.51
C CYS A 99 31.48 10.34 -44.08
N THR A 100 30.18 10.66 -44.15
CA THR A 100 29.72 12.02 -44.47
C THR A 100 29.67 12.85 -43.17
N ALA A 101 30.35 13.99 -43.14
CA ALA A 101 30.19 14.97 -42.08
C ALA A 101 28.90 15.77 -42.31
N VAL A 102 27.99 15.76 -41.33
CA VAL A 102 26.85 16.71 -41.28
C VAL A 102 27.38 17.98 -40.63
N ASN A 103 27.76 18.94 -41.48
CA ASN A 103 28.26 20.24 -41.08
C ASN A 103 27.07 21.22 -41.02
N ASP A 104 26.55 21.54 -39.83
CA ASP A 104 25.48 22.55 -39.64
C ASP A 104 26.06 23.97 -39.63
N GLY A 105 26.65 24.40 -40.77
CA GLY A 105 27.09 25.78 -41.06
C GLY A 105 28.15 26.33 -40.10
N ILE A 106 29.01 27.28 -40.42
CA ILE A 106 29.10 28.31 -41.44
C ILE A 106 30.54 28.81 -41.24
N ASN A 107 31.46 28.61 -42.18
CA ASN A 107 32.65 29.46 -42.40
C ASN A 107 33.60 28.89 -43.47
N SER A 108 33.11 28.67 -44.69
CA SER A 108 33.95 28.84 -45.89
C SER A 108 33.07 28.84 -47.12
N SER A 109 32.86 30.02 -47.70
CA SER A 109 32.31 30.15 -49.05
C SER A 109 33.36 29.82 -50.12
N PRO A 110 32.97 29.16 -51.23
CA PRO A 110 31.59 28.81 -51.59
C PRO A 110 31.31 27.30 -51.42
N PRO A 111 30.39 26.90 -50.51
CA PRO A 111 29.70 25.63 -50.62
C PRO A 111 28.58 25.75 -51.66
N VAL A 112 28.18 24.64 -52.29
CA VAL A 112 26.79 24.55 -52.76
C VAL A 112 25.93 24.90 -51.56
N ALA A 113 24.88 25.72 -51.68
CA ALA A 113 23.98 25.96 -50.55
C ALA A 113 23.46 24.60 -50.05
N GLY A 114 24.07 24.09 -48.99
CA GLY A 114 23.94 22.70 -48.56
C GLY A 114 25.24 22.02 -48.11
N THR A 115 26.29 21.89 -48.93
CA THR A 115 27.47 21.05 -48.58
C THR A 115 28.74 21.36 -49.41
N THR A 116 29.91 21.23 -48.78
CA THR A 116 31.23 21.07 -49.42
C THR A 116 31.95 19.85 -48.87
N ALA A 117 32.65 19.16 -49.77
CA ALA A 117 33.57 18.08 -49.48
C ALA A 117 35.01 18.61 -49.41
N GLU A 118 35.82 18.05 -48.51
CA GLU A 118 37.26 17.75 -48.62
C GLU A 118 37.59 16.91 -47.36
N GLY A 119 38.25 15.76 -47.39
CA GLY A 119 39.54 15.44 -47.98
C GLY A 119 40.26 14.58 -46.91
N ARG A 120 40.58 13.33 -47.27
CA ARG A 120 41.25 12.30 -46.44
C ARG A 120 42.43 12.91 -45.65
N THR A 121 42.70 12.62 -44.38
CA THR A 121 43.17 11.30 -43.90
C THR A 121 43.17 11.22 -42.37
N ALA A 122 42.20 10.51 -41.79
CA ALA A 122 42.42 9.70 -40.59
C ALA A 122 41.64 8.40 -40.81
N LYS A 123 42.38 7.34 -41.14
CA LYS A 123 41.80 6.03 -41.46
C LYS A 123 40.97 5.55 -40.27
N CYS A 124 39.73 5.16 -40.55
CA CYS A 124 38.95 4.32 -39.67
C CYS A 124 39.64 2.95 -39.48
N ASN A 125 40.47 2.78 -38.44
CA ASN A 125 41.13 1.55 -37.99
C ASN A 125 40.19 0.65 -37.12
N PRO A 126 39.81 -0.56 -37.59
CA PRO A 126 38.93 -1.52 -36.89
C PRO A 126 39.45 -2.09 -35.56
N GLY A 127 40.77 -2.11 -35.36
CA GLY A 127 41.40 -2.64 -34.13
C GLY A 127 41.52 -1.59 -33.02
N ASP A 128 41.18 -0.35 -33.34
CA ASP A 128 41.13 0.81 -32.45
C ASP A 128 39.71 1.38 -32.47
N LYS A 129 38.96 1.25 -31.36
CA LYS A 129 37.58 1.76 -31.26
C LYS A 129 37.51 3.23 -31.69
N ALA A 130 38.58 4.03 -31.65
CA ALA A 130 38.59 5.44 -32.06
C ALA A 130 38.19 5.71 -33.53
N SER A 131 38.04 4.67 -34.36
CA SER A 131 38.04 4.89 -35.81
C SER A 131 37.14 3.88 -36.55
N GLN A 132 35.89 3.68 -36.10
CA GLN A 132 34.87 2.99 -36.91
C GLN A 132 33.44 3.52 -36.70
N SER A 133 32.71 3.48 -37.80
CA SER A 133 31.56 4.27 -38.25
C SER A 133 30.21 3.55 -38.23
N ASN A 134 30.09 2.44 -37.49
CA ASN A 134 28.81 1.76 -37.21
C ASN A 134 28.14 2.27 -35.93
N ARG A 135 28.60 3.42 -35.44
CA ARG A 135 28.11 4.12 -34.26
C ARG A 135 28.33 5.60 -34.48
N ALA A 136 27.31 6.41 -34.22
CA ALA A 136 27.51 7.84 -34.02
C ALA A 136 28.25 8.00 -32.67
N LEU A 137 29.56 8.25 -32.71
CA LEU A 137 30.37 8.47 -31.52
C LEU A 137 30.37 9.97 -31.20
N PHE A 138 29.60 10.38 -30.20
CA PHE A 138 29.70 11.72 -29.62
C PHE A 138 30.90 11.74 -28.68
N TYR A 139 32.09 11.97 -29.22
CA TYR A 139 33.35 12.00 -28.49
C TYR A 139 33.68 13.41 -27.99
N ASN A 140 34.36 13.49 -26.85
CA ASN A 140 34.94 14.71 -26.30
C ASN A 140 36.46 14.45 -26.11
N PRO A 141 37.36 15.22 -26.72
CA PRO A 141 38.80 14.97 -26.67
C PRO A 141 39.38 15.08 -25.25
N THR A 142 40.41 14.27 -24.99
CA THR A 142 41.13 14.23 -23.70
C THR A 142 41.58 15.63 -23.29
N GLY A 143 41.12 16.08 -22.11
CA GLY A 143 41.48 17.38 -21.53
C GLY A 143 40.35 18.43 -21.53
N SER A 144 39.27 18.22 -22.28
CA SER A 144 38.08 19.10 -22.24
C SER A 144 36.99 18.49 -21.36
N THR A 145 36.34 19.29 -20.52
CA THR A 145 35.12 18.88 -19.81
C THR A 145 33.90 19.20 -20.68
N GLY A 146 33.35 18.18 -21.37
CA GLY A 146 31.98 18.18 -21.87
C GLY A 146 31.78 18.08 -23.38
N ALA A 147 31.41 16.89 -23.84
CA ALA A 147 30.14 16.72 -24.52
C ALA A 147 29.22 16.00 -23.52
N THR A 148 28.31 16.73 -22.88
CA THR A 148 27.56 16.24 -21.70
C THR A 148 26.16 15.72 -22.04
N SER A 149 25.68 15.88 -23.27
CA SER A 149 24.33 15.50 -23.66
C SER A 149 24.21 15.18 -25.15
N LEU A 150 23.60 14.04 -25.46
CA LEU A 150 22.97 13.78 -26.75
C LEU A 150 21.49 14.17 -26.61
N THR A 151 21.09 15.31 -27.18
CA THR A 151 19.68 15.75 -27.19
C THR A 151 19.05 15.30 -28.50
N LEU A 152 18.15 14.32 -28.43
CA LEU A 152 17.36 13.86 -29.56
C LEU A 152 15.97 14.49 -29.42
N GLY A 153 15.56 15.31 -30.39
CA GLY A 153 14.36 16.14 -30.26
C GLY A 153 13.06 15.33 -30.11
N ASN A 154 12.70 14.57 -31.14
CA ASN A 154 11.37 13.94 -31.22
C ASN A 154 11.43 12.42 -30.95
N GLU A 155 12.20 11.67 -31.74
CA GLU A 155 12.19 10.21 -31.71
C GLU A 155 13.61 9.68 -31.93
N LEU A 156 14.03 8.75 -31.06
CA LEU A 156 15.20 7.90 -31.30
C LEU A 156 14.72 6.63 -31.98
N TYR A 157 14.73 6.61 -33.32
CA TYR A 157 14.31 5.44 -34.09
C TYR A 157 15.46 4.44 -34.20
N VAL A 158 15.39 3.35 -33.43
CA VAL A 158 16.39 2.27 -33.43
C VAL A 158 15.86 1.11 -34.27
N ASN A 159 16.09 1.16 -35.59
CA ASN A 159 15.64 0.12 -36.50
C ASN A 159 16.57 -1.11 -36.41
N GLY A 160 16.09 -2.22 -35.86
CA GLY A 160 16.78 -3.51 -35.89
C GLY A 160 17.83 -3.81 -34.80
N GLY A 161 18.04 -2.97 -33.77
CA GLY A 161 18.95 -3.36 -32.68
C GLY A 161 19.22 -2.33 -31.57
N PHE A 162 18.81 -2.70 -30.35
CA PHE A 162 19.31 -2.31 -29.02
C PHE A 162 19.87 -0.88 -28.80
N ILE A 163 19.27 -0.14 -27.87
CA ILE A 163 19.95 0.97 -27.15
C ILE A 163 21.07 0.33 -26.31
N GLY A 164 22.32 0.43 -26.75
CA GLY A 164 23.49 -0.25 -26.15
C GLY A 164 23.56 -0.01 -24.63
N LEU A 165 23.55 -1.02 -23.76
CA LEU A 165 24.22 -2.33 -23.77
C LEU A 165 25.72 -2.18 -24.05
N ASN A 166 26.50 -1.88 -23.02
CA ASN A 166 27.90 -2.32 -22.96
C ASN A 166 28.45 -2.27 -21.52
N ASP A 167 28.26 -3.35 -20.78
CA ASP A 167 29.39 -3.90 -20.04
C ASP A 167 29.69 -5.26 -20.67
N GLN A 168 30.91 -5.41 -21.18
CA GLN A 168 31.36 -6.57 -21.92
C GLN A 168 31.14 -7.81 -21.04
N THR A 169 30.41 -8.82 -21.55
CA THR A 169 29.99 -10.11 -20.94
C THR A 169 28.63 -10.20 -20.21
N ASN A 170 28.05 -9.11 -19.70
CA ASN A 170 26.92 -9.21 -18.76
C ASN A 170 25.53 -8.85 -19.31
N GLN A 171 25.40 -8.38 -20.56
CA GLN A 171 24.09 -8.02 -21.16
C GLN A 171 23.26 -7.02 -20.31
N ALA A 172 23.92 -6.11 -19.57
CA ALA A 172 23.27 -5.19 -18.65
C ALA A 172 22.91 -3.83 -19.30
N MET A 173 21.86 -3.18 -18.81
CA MET A 173 21.43 -1.84 -19.23
C MET A 173 21.78 -0.79 -18.17
N ARG A 174 22.38 0.32 -18.61
CA ARG A 174 22.72 1.46 -17.75
C ARG A 174 22.18 2.76 -18.31
N ILE A 175 21.30 3.42 -17.56
CA ILE A 175 20.74 4.74 -17.90
C ILE A 175 21.03 5.69 -16.73
N GLY A 176 21.99 6.59 -16.89
CA GLY A 176 22.38 7.52 -15.84
C GLY A 176 23.75 8.13 -16.13
N ASN A 177 24.44 8.60 -15.09
CA ASN A 177 25.79 9.16 -15.24
C ASN A 177 26.88 8.17 -14.80
N GLY A 178 28.13 8.65 -14.72
CA GLY A 178 29.31 7.82 -14.42
C GLY A 178 29.24 7.01 -13.11
N THR A 179 28.38 7.38 -12.15
CA THR A 179 28.21 6.64 -10.89
C THR A 179 27.12 5.57 -10.95
N THR A 180 26.43 5.44 -12.07
CA THR A 180 25.47 4.35 -12.32
C THR A 180 26.25 3.07 -12.58
N ILE A 181 25.85 1.94 -12.00
CA ILE A 181 26.54 0.66 -12.09
C ILE A 181 25.53 -0.43 -12.43
N ALA A 182 25.77 -1.18 -13.51
CA ALA A 182 24.96 -2.33 -13.91
C ALA A 182 25.90 -3.49 -14.25
N THR A 183 26.49 -4.10 -13.22
CA THR A 183 27.50 -5.18 -13.36
C THR A 183 26.90 -6.58 -13.18
N GLY A 184 25.65 -6.66 -12.71
CA GLY A 184 24.92 -7.93 -12.68
C GLY A 184 24.61 -8.41 -14.09
N LYS A 185 24.74 -9.73 -14.33
CA LYS A 185 24.28 -10.34 -15.58
C LYS A 185 22.80 -10.03 -15.79
N ASN A 186 22.41 -9.58 -16.97
CA ASN A 186 21.04 -9.21 -17.35
C ASN A 186 20.42 -8.13 -16.43
N SER A 187 21.24 -7.30 -15.78
CA SER A 187 20.74 -6.30 -14.83
C SER A 187 20.38 -4.97 -15.50
N ILE A 188 19.57 -4.16 -14.82
CA ILE A 188 19.15 -2.84 -15.30
C ILE A 188 19.38 -1.82 -14.18
N ALA A 189 20.16 -0.76 -14.44
CA ALA A 189 20.32 0.36 -13.53
C ALA A 189 19.87 1.67 -14.19
N ILE A 190 18.90 2.35 -13.57
CA ILE A 190 18.30 3.59 -14.06
C ILE A 190 18.39 4.66 -12.96
N GLY A 191 19.17 5.71 -13.19
CA GLY A 191 19.31 6.88 -12.32
C GLY A 191 20.75 7.09 -11.82
N ASN A 192 21.11 8.34 -11.51
CA ASN A 192 22.41 8.68 -10.94
C ASN A 192 22.68 7.89 -9.65
N GLY A 193 23.81 7.17 -9.61
CA GLY A 193 24.18 6.34 -8.46
C GLY A 193 23.34 5.07 -8.29
N ALA A 194 22.49 4.70 -9.24
CA ALA A 194 21.77 3.42 -9.20
C ALA A 194 22.75 2.27 -9.46
N GLN A 195 22.68 1.20 -8.67
CA GLN A 195 23.62 0.08 -8.69
C GLN A 195 22.87 -1.25 -8.74
N ALA A 196 22.83 -1.88 -9.92
CA ALA A 196 22.23 -3.19 -10.17
C ALA A 196 23.33 -4.25 -10.37
N THR A 197 23.82 -4.82 -9.28
CA THR A 197 24.99 -5.71 -9.24
C THR A 197 24.66 -7.20 -9.22
N GLN A 198 23.38 -7.57 -9.17
CA GLN A 198 22.92 -8.95 -9.06
C GLN A 198 22.37 -9.49 -10.38
N HIS A 199 22.34 -10.81 -10.56
CA HIS A 199 21.77 -11.43 -11.76
C HIS A 199 20.29 -11.05 -11.92
N GLY A 200 19.91 -10.58 -13.11
CA GLY A 200 18.54 -10.22 -13.46
C GLY A 200 17.94 -9.08 -12.63
N SER A 201 18.73 -8.36 -11.81
CA SER A 201 18.20 -7.35 -10.90
C SER A 201 17.99 -6.00 -11.56
N MET A 202 17.08 -5.21 -10.98
CA MET A 202 16.77 -3.87 -11.46
C MET A 202 16.93 -2.85 -10.33
N ALA A 203 17.76 -1.83 -10.52
CA ALA A 203 17.88 -0.66 -9.64
C ALA A 203 17.21 0.56 -10.29
N LEU A 204 16.10 1.03 -9.73
CA LEU A 204 15.31 2.12 -10.29
C LEU A 204 15.31 3.35 -9.38
N GLY A 205 15.83 4.47 -9.89
CA GLY A 205 15.90 5.76 -9.22
C GLY A 205 17.27 6.11 -8.64
N ARG A 206 17.47 7.40 -8.32
CA ARG A 206 18.74 7.92 -7.77
C ARG A 206 19.16 7.15 -6.52
N GLY A 207 20.39 6.62 -6.53
CA GLY A 207 20.96 5.91 -5.39
C GLY A 207 20.29 4.58 -5.03
N SER A 208 19.45 4.01 -5.91
CA SER A 208 18.87 2.68 -5.67
C SER A 208 19.92 1.59 -5.83
N ILE A 209 19.96 0.62 -4.92
CA ILE A 209 20.97 -0.44 -4.88
C ILE A 209 20.26 -1.78 -4.75
N THR A 210 20.57 -2.75 -5.61
CA THR A 210 20.04 -4.11 -5.51
C THR A 210 20.90 -4.97 -4.58
N THR A 211 20.27 -5.72 -3.70
CA THR A 211 20.90 -6.82 -2.94
C THR A 211 20.50 -8.17 -3.51
N ALA A 212 21.14 -9.26 -3.09
CA ALA A 212 20.72 -10.60 -3.49
C ALA A 212 19.23 -10.84 -3.14
N ALA A 213 18.56 -11.66 -3.96
CA ALA A 213 17.17 -12.06 -3.72
C ALA A 213 17.10 -12.86 -2.41
N ASN A 214 16.21 -12.45 -1.50
CA ASN A 214 16.06 -13.10 -0.21
C ASN A 214 14.89 -14.09 -0.26
N ALA A 215 15.18 -15.38 -0.08
CA ALA A 215 14.16 -16.41 -0.07
C ALA A 215 13.45 -16.46 1.28
N VAL A 216 12.12 -16.46 1.25
CA VAL A 216 11.25 -16.62 2.41
C VAL A 216 10.23 -17.67 2.02
N ALA A 217 10.47 -18.94 2.36
CA ALA A 217 9.58 -20.04 1.96
C ALA A 217 8.32 -20.14 2.81
N SER A 218 8.40 -19.71 4.08
CA SER A 218 7.31 -19.81 5.04
C SER A 218 7.37 -18.72 6.11
N VAL A 219 6.22 -18.41 6.70
CA VAL A 219 6.07 -17.56 7.88
C VAL A 219 5.43 -18.37 9.00
N VAL A 220 5.88 -18.20 10.24
CA VAL A 220 5.28 -18.86 11.41
C VAL A 220 4.35 -17.90 12.14
N ILE A 221 3.08 -18.26 12.28
CA ILE A 221 2.07 -17.48 13.01
C ILE A 221 1.50 -18.37 14.12
N ASN A 222 1.63 -17.91 15.36
CA ASN A 222 1.17 -18.63 16.55
C ASN A 222 1.68 -20.09 16.63
N GLY A 223 2.96 -20.29 16.28
CA GLY A 223 3.61 -21.61 16.26
C GLY A 223 3.29 -22.48 15.04
N ALA A 224 2.34 -22.11 14.19
CA ALA A 224 2.02 -22.84 12.97
C ALA A 224 2.75 -22.25 11.75
N PRO A 225 3.41 -23.07 10.91
CA PRO A 225 4.03 -22.61 9.67
C PRO A 225 2.99 -22.39 8.56
N TYR A 226 3.20 -21.36 7.75
CA TYR A 226 2.40 -21.02 6.57
C TYR A 226 3.33 -20.82 5.39
N ASP A 227 3.20 -21.67 4.37
CA ASP A 227 3.94 -21.51 3.12
C ASP A 227 3.48 -20.25 2.38
N VAL A 228 4.44 -19.55 1.79
CA VAL A 228 4.16 -18.37 0.95
C VAL A 228 4.46 -18.67 -0.52
N SER A 229 3.53 -18.26 -1.39
CA SER A 229 3.77 -18.29 -2.83
C SER A 229 4.92 -17.34 -3.20
N GLY A 230 5.73 -17.71 -4.19
CA GLY A 230 6.88 -16.92 -4.60
C GLY A 230 8.05 -16.86 -3.61
N GLY A 231 8.09 -17.76 -2.61
CA GLY A 231 9.10 -17.77 -1.55
C GLY A 231 10.56 -17.95 -1.98
N LYS A 232 10.81 -18.21 -3.28
CA LYS A 232 12.14 -18.24 -3.90
C LYS A 232 12.18 -17.28 -5.10
N PRO A 233 12.40 -15.98 -4.88
CA PRO A 233 12.55 -15.02 -5.97
C PRO A 233 13.81 -15.29 -6.79
N ASP A 234 13.71 -15.13 -8.11
CA ASP A 234 14.84 -15.26 -9.05
C ASP A 234 15.78 -14.04 -9.01
N SER A 235 15.19 -12.84 -8.94
CA SER A 235 15.91 -11.58 -8.88
C SER A 235 15.16 -10.54 -8.03
N VAL A 236 15.67 -9.29 -8.00
CA VAL A 236 15.05 -8.19 -7.24
C VAL A 236 14.85 -6.95 -8.10
N LEU A 237 13.74 -6.25 -7.84
CA LEU A 237 13.59 -4.83 -8.19
C LEU A 237 13.82 -4.00 -6.93
N SER A 238 14.86 -3.17 -6.94
CA SER A 238 15.14 -2.20 -5.89
C SER A 238 14.72 -0.80 -6.33
N VAL A 239 13.89 -0.16 -5.51
CA VAL A 239 13.49 1.25 -5.65
C VAL A 239 14.18 2.14 -4.63
N GLY A 240 15.28 1.69 -4.01
CA GLY A 240 15.94 2.41 -2.92
C GLY A 240 17.23 1.76 -2.44
N SER A 241 17.66 2.13 -1.24
CA SER A 241 18.82 1.60 -0.54
C SER A 241 18.52 1.56 0.97
N ASN A 242 19.50 1.15 1.77
CA ASN A 242 19.38 1.16 3.24
C ASN A 242 19.06 2.56 3.79
N ASP A 243 19.46 3.62 3.09
CA ASP A 243 19.23 5.00 3.52
C ASP A 243 18.06 5.65 2.76
N ILE A 244 17.86 5.28 1.49
CA ILE A 244 16.86 5.90 0.61
C ILE A 244 15.67 4.95 0.42
N LYS A 245 14.48 5.34 0.87
CA LYS A 245 13.24 4.58 0.65
C LYS A 245 12.27 5.39 -0.20
N ARG A 246 11.40 4.71 -0.94
CA ARG A 246 10.39 5.36 -1.79
C ARG A 246 9.02 4.76 -1.52
N GLN A 247 7.99 5.60 -1.60
CA GLN A 247 6.62 5.12 -1.66
C GLN A 247 6.35 4.56 -3.06
N ILE A 248 5.66 3.42 -3.12
CA ILE A 248 5.09 2.88 -4.34
C ILE A 248 3.59 3.20 -4.27
N THR A 249 3.13 4.11 -5.12
CA THR A 249 1.73 4.59 -5.12
C THR A 249 1.01 4.14 -6.39
N ASN A 250 -0.33 4.23 -6.38
CA ASN A 250 -1.19 3.74 -7.47
C ASN A 250 -1.10 2.23 -7.70
N VAL A 251 -0.87 1.47 -6.62
CA VAL A 251 -0.92 0.00 -6.63
C VAL A 251 -2.39 -0.44 -6.56
N ALA A 252 -2.87 -1.09 -7.62
CA ALA A 252 -4.20 -1.73 -7.62
C ALA A 252 -4.29 -2.77 -6.50
N ALA A 253 -5.50 -3.12 -6.06
CA ALA A 253 -5.65 -4.16 -5.04
C ALA A 253 -5.13 -5.50 -5.58
N GLY A 254 -4.12 -6.07 -4.92
CA GLY A 254 -3.59 -7.38 -5.28
C GLY A 254 -4.56 -8.49 -4.92
N GLN A 255 -4.49 -9.65 -5.58
CA GLN A 255 -5.29 -10.79 -5.16
C GLN A 255 -4.85 -11.27 -3.76
N VAL A 256 -5.80 -11.55 -2.87
CA VAL A 256 -5.51 -12.09 -1.52
C VAL A 256 -6.01 -13.52 -1.48
N ASN A 257 -5.14 -14.45 -1.88
CA ASN A 257 -5.36 -15.89 -1.85
C ASN A 257 -4.01 -16.61 -1.61
N LYS A 258 -4.03 -17.93 -1.41
CA LYS A 258 -2.84 -18.73 -1.03
C LYS A 258 -1.70 -18.65 -2.05
N ASP A 259 -2.03 -18.50 -3.34
CA ASP A 259 -1.07 -18.63 -4.44
C ASP A 259 -0.61 -17.27 -4.99
N SER A 260 -1.18 -16.16 -4.49
CA SER A 260 -0.91 -14.81 -4.98
C SER A 260 0.54 -14.36 -4.73
N THR A 261 1.11 -13.71 -5.74
CA THR A 261 2.39 -13.00 -5.67
C THR A 261 2.21 -11.49 -5.92
N ASP A 262 0.98 -11.00 -5.82
CA ASP A 262 0.66 -9.59 -6.05
C ASP A 262 1.07 -8.71 -4.86
N ALA A 263 1.51 -7.48 -5.14
CA ALA A 263 1.66 -6.49 -4.10
C ALA A 263 0.29 -6.11 -3.51
N VAL A 264 0.17 -6.12 -2.19
CA VAL A 264 -1.01 -5.60 -1.48
C VAL A 264 -0.88 -4.11 -1.24
N ASN A 265 -1.99 -3.38 -1.35
CA ASN A 265 -2.01 -1.94 -1.09
C ASN A 265 -2.55 -1.62 0.32
N GLY A 266 -2.52 -0.33 0.68
CA GLY A 266 -2.91 0.13 2.02
C GLY A 266 -4.38 -0.13 2.39
N SER A 267 -5.31 -0.15 1.44
CA SER A 267 -6.74 -0.38 1.76
C SER A 267 -6.99 -1.84 2.16
N GLN A 268 -6.26 -2.78 1.57
CA GLN A 268 -6.33 -4.20 1.93
C GLN A 268 -5.77 -4.45 3.34
N LEU A 269 -4.62 -3.84 3.66
CA LEU A 269 -4.06 -3.91 5.01
C LEU A 269 -4.99 -3.24 6.05
N PHE A 270 -5.60 -2.11 5.69
CA PHE A 270 -6.55 -1.41 6.55
C PHE A 270 -7.81 -2.25 6.84
N ALA A 271 -8.34 -2.98 5.86
CA ALA A 271 -9.48 -3.87 6.06
C ALA A 271 -9.16 -4.96 7.09
N THR A 272 -8.01 -5.62 6.97
CA THR A 272 -7.55 -6.60 7.96
C THR A 272 -7.33 -5.97 9.34
N HIS A 273 -6.68 -4.79 9.40
CA HIS A 273 -6.46 -4.07 10.65
C HIS A 273 -7.77 -3.71 11.37
N SER A 274 -8.79 -3.29 10.62
CA SER A 274 -10.13 -2.98 11.14
C SER A 274 -10.82 -4.21 11.74
N ALA A 275 -10.67 -5.37 11.09
CA ALA A 275 -11.19 -6.63 11.60
C ALA A 275 -10.48 -7.04 12.91
N VAL A 276 -9.16 -6.88 13.00
CA VAL A 276 -8.39 -7.12 14.24
C VAL A 276 -8.80 -6.16 15.35
N GLY A 277 -9.01 -4.87 15.06
CA GLY A 277 -9.52 -3.91 16.04
C GLY A 277 -10.90 -4.28 16.58
N SER A 278 -11.78 -4.79 15.71
CA SER A 278 -13.11 -5.30 16.11
C SER A 278 -13.00 -6.52 17.04
N LEU A 279 -12.04 -7.41 16.81
CA LEU A 279 -11.74 -8.52 17.71
C LEU A 279 -11.24 -8.00 19.07
N GLY A 280 -10.35 -7.02 19.09
CA GLY A 280 -9.87 -6.37 20.31
C GLY A 280 -11.01 -5.83 21.18
N GLY A 281 -12.00 -5.14 20.58
CA GLY A 281 -13.17 -4.65 21.31
C GLY A 281 -14.04 -5.75 21.90
N ARG A 282 -14.20 -6.89 21.21
CA ARG A 282 -14.92 -8.07 21.74
C ARG A 282 -14.20 -8.69 22.92
N VAL A 283 -12.86 -8.74 22.89
CA VAL A 283 -12.05 -9.25 24.00
C VAL A 283 -12.21 -8.36 25.23
N THR A 284 -12.09 -7.04 25.09
CA THR A 284 -12.30 -6.10 26.21
C THR A 284 -13.69 -6.24 26.82
N LYS A 285 -14.73 -6.45 26.01
CA LYS A 285 -16.08 -6.71 26.52
C LYS A 285 -16.12 -7.99 27.36
N ASN A 286 -15.56 -9.08 26.84
CA ASN A 286 -15.53 -10.36 27.55
C ASN A 286 -14.74 -10.24 28.88
N GLU A 287 -13.62 -9.52 28.88
CA GLU A 287 -12.84 -9.24 30.10
C GLU A 287 -13.69 -8.50 31.15
N GLY A 288 -14.47 -7.50 30.72
CA GLY A 288 -15.42 -6.78 31.59
C GLY A 288 -16.53 -7.69 32.13
N ASP A 289 -17.14 -8.50 31.27
CA ASP A 289 -18.20 -9.44 31.67
C ASP A 289 -17.68 -10.50 32.67
N ILE A 290 -16.47 -11.03 32.46
CA ILE A 290 -15.79 -11.95 33.38
C ILE A 290 -15.47 -11.26 34.72
N SER A 291 -15.01 -10.01 34.68
CA SER A 291 -14.78 -9.22 35.88
C SER A 291 -16.08 -9.06 36.70
N ASN A 292 -17.19 -8.76 36.03
CA ASN A 292 -18.51 -8.67 36.68
C ASN A 292 -18.95 -10.00 37.29
N ILE A 293 -18.70 -11.13 36.63
CA ILE A 293 -18.97 -12.47 37.19
C ILE A 293 -18.13 -12.71 38.45
N ASN A 294 -16.82 -12.43 38.40
CA ASN A 294 -15.91 -12.62 39.53
C ASN A 294 -16.25 -11.71 40.73
N MET A 295 -16.78 -10.52 40.47
CA MET A 295 -17.28 -9.62 41.50
C MET A 295 -18.69 -9.98 41.99
N GLY A 296 -19.33 -11.03 41.45
CA GLY A 296 -20.70 -11.40 41.79
C GLY A 296 -21.73 -10.36 41.37
N ARG A 297 -21.47 -9.56 40.33
CA ARG A 297 -22.37 -8.50 39.83
C ARG A 297 -23.15 -8.92 38.58
N ALA A 298 -22.96 -10.16 38.13
CA ALA A 298 -23.63 -10.75 36.99
C ALA A 298 -24.00 -12.21 37.25
N GLY A 299 -25.06 -12.70 36.62
CA GLY A 299 -25.60 -14.06 36.80
C GLY A 299 -26.82 -14.11 37.73
N LEU A 300 -27.21 -15.30 38.19
CA LEU A 300 -28.40 -15.46 39.02
C LEU A 300 -28.17 -15.06 40.49
N VAL A 301 -26.98 -15.33 41.02
CA VAL A 301 -26.60 -14.97 42.39
C VAL A 301 -25.73 -13.72 42.32
N GLN A 302 -26.17 -12.64 42.98
CA GLN A 302 -25.47 -11.37 42.88
C GLN A 302 -25.33 -10.64 44.21
N GLN A 303 -24.25 -9.87 44.34
CA GLN A 303 -24.02 -8.84 45.35
C GLN A 303 -23.77 -7.50 44.64
N SER A 304 -24.67 -6.53 44.80
CA SER A 304 -24.60 -5.28 44.03
C SER A 304 -23.49 -4.33 44.48
N ALA A 305 -23.08 -4.42 45.74
CA ALA A 305 -22.02 -3.62 46.36
C ALA A 305 -21.42 -4.38 47.55
N PRO A 306 -20.21 -4.01 48.03
CA PRO A 306 -19.70 -4.51 49.29
C PRO A 306 -20.76 -4.36 50.40
N GLU A 307 -20.91 -5.38 51.23
CA GLU A 307 -21.87 -5.44 52.35
C GLU A 307 -23.36 -5.46 51.97
N ALA A 308 -23.70 -5.33 50.68
CA ALA A 308 -25.08 -5.53 50.24
C ALA A 308 -25.50 -6.99 50.43
N ASN A 309 -26.81 -7.22 50.59
CA ASN A 309 -27.35 -8.58 50.65
C ASN A 309 -27.08 -9.34 49.34
N LEU A 310 -26.79 -10.63 49.47
CA LEU A 310 -26.81 -11.53 48.33
C LEU A 310 -28.26 -11.73 47.87
N THR A 311 -28.47 -11.66 46.57
CA THR A 311 -29.77 -11.91 45.95
C THR A 311 -29.66 -13.12 45.03
N VAL A 312 -30.76 -13.87 44.90
CA VAL A 312 -30.85 -15.05 44.04
C VAL A 312 -32.04 -14.87 43.11
N GLY A 313 -31.78 -14.73 41.82
CA GLY A 313 -32.82 -14.63 40.80
C GLY A 313 -33.73 -13.40 40.94
N LYS A 314 -33.25 -12.29 41.54
CA LYS A 314 -34.08 -11.10 41.82
C LYS A 314 -34.76 -10.49 40.59
N ASP A 315 -34.17 -10.68 39.40
CA ASP A 315 -34.67 -10.16 38.13
C ASP A 315 -35.42 -11.25 37.31
N THR A 316 -35.74 -12.37 37.94
CA THR A 316 -36.44 -13.52 37.34
C THR A 316 -37.65 -13.92 38.19
N GLY A 317 -38.62 -14.63 37.60
CA GLY A 317 -39.76 -15.19 38.34
C GLY A 317 -39.45 -16.52 39.04
N GLY A 318 -40.49 -17.20 39.51
CA GLY A 318 -40.41 -18.49 40.22
C GLY A 318 -40.55 -18.33 41.74
N ALA A 319 -41.10 -19.36 42.38
CA ALA A 319 -41.46 -19.33 43.82
C ALA A 319 -40.60 -20.27 44.69
N ALA A 320 -39.62 -20.96 44.11
CA ALA A 320 -38.84 -21.97 44.81
C ALA A 320 -37.35 -21.89 44.44
N VAL A 321 -36.50 -22.13 45.44
CA VAL A 321 -35.08 -22.43 45.28
C VAL A 321 -34.85 -23.86 45.74
N ASP A 322 -34.49 -24.74 44.80
CA ASP A 322 -34.28 -26.16 45.06
C ASP A 322 -32.80 -26.46 45.32
N PHE A 323 -32.49 -26.94 46.52
CA PHE A 323 -31.13 -27.26 46.95
C PHE A 323 -30.80 -28.77 46.88
N ARG A 324 -31.64 -29.61 46.26
CA ARG A 324 -31.38 -31.05 46.13
C ARG A 324 -30.09 -31.35 45.37
N GLY A 325 -29.37 -32.37 45.80
CA GLY A 325 -28.13 -32.86 45.20
C GLY A 325 -28.33 -33.78 44.01
N MET A 326 -27.20 -34.27 43.47
CA MET A 326 -27.22 -35.34 42.47
C MET A 326 -27.94 -36.56 43.08
N GLY A 327 -28.96 -37.09 42.39
CA GLY A 327 -29.82 -38.16 42.91
C GLY A 327 -31.03 -37.69 43.74
N GLY A 328 -31.27 -36.39 43.85
CA GLY A 328 -32.49 -35.83 44.47
C GLY A 328 -32.49 -35.76 46.00
N GLY A 329 -31.42 -36.20 46.66
CA GLY A 329 -31.28 -36.10 48.12
C GLY A 329 -31.17 -34.64 48.60
N PRO A 330 -31.69 -34.30 49.80
CA PRO A 330 -31.61 -32.94 50.34
C PRO A 330 -30.17 -32.57 50.74
N ARG A 331 -29.87 -31.28 50.77
CA ARG A 331 -28.63 -30.73 51.34
C ARG A 331 -28.91 -30.04 52.67
N LYS A 332 -27.95 -30.07 53.59
CA LYS A 332 -27.98 -29.24 54.80
C LYS A 332 -27.70 -27.79 54.40
N LEU A 333 -28.54 -26.86 54.84
CA LEU A 333 -28.24 -25.43 54.80
C LEU A 333 -27.64 -25.04 56.16
N ILE A 334 -26.35 -24.69 56.16
CA ILE A 334 -25.57 -24.38 57.37
C ILE A 334 -25.09 -22.93 57.34
N GLY A 335 -24.74 -22.37 58.50
CA GLY A 335 -24.33 -20.97 58.62
C GLY A 335 -25.48 -19.97 58.56
N VAL A 336 -26.72 -20.41 58.85
CA VAL A 336 -27.91 -19.54 58.91
C VAL A 336 -27.95 -18.83 60.26
N ALA A 337 -27.90 -17.49 60.25
CA ALA A 337 -28.04 -16.65 61.45
C ALA A 337 -29.42 -16.84 62.11
N ASP A 338 -29.56 -16.45 63.38
CA ASP A 338 -30.86 -16.45 64.06
C ASP A 338 -31.81 -15.50 63.31
N GLY A 339 -32.90 -16.03 62.73
CA GLY A 339 -33.91 -15.23 62.07
C GLY A 339 -34.84 -14.53 63.07
N THR A 340 -35.39 -13.39 62.71
CA THR A 340 -36.40 -12.70 63.50
C THR A 340 -37.67 -13.56 63.57
N VAL A 341 -38.25 -13.73 64.76
CA VAL A 341 -39.45 -14.55 64.97
C VAL A 341 -40.65 -13.67 65.33
N ASN A 342 -41.51 -13.40 64.34
CA ASN A 342 -42.80 -12.72 64.46
C ASN A 342 -43.71 -13.08 63.27
N ASP A 343 -44.97 -12.66 63.29
CA ASP A 343 -45.99 -13.08 62.30
C ASP A 343 -45.74 -12.56 60.87
N ALA A 344 -44.88 -11.57 60.69
CA ALA A 344 -44.55 -10.98 59.38
C ALA A 344 -43.17 -11.42 58.85
N SER A 345 -42.42 -12.22 59.62
CA SER A 345 -41.04 -12.58 59.28
C SER A 345 -40.97 -13.51 58.07
N LEU A 346 -40.01 -13.24 57.18
CA LEU A 346 -39.65 -14.07 56.03
C LEU A 346 -38.24 -14.67 56.19
N GLU A 347 -37.65 -14.55 57.38
CA GLU A 347 -36.30 -15.03 57.66
C GLU A 347 -36.30 -16.52 58.01
N ALA A 348 -35.28 -17.24 57.55
CA ALA A 348 -35.11 -18.64 57.92
C ALA A 348 -34.74 -18.77 59.40
N VAL A 349 -35.31 -19.77 60.08
CA VAL A 349 -34.93 -20.13 61.45
C VAL A 349 -33.85 -21.20 61.45
N ASN A 350 -32.94 -21.15 62.42
CA ASN A 350 -31.91 -22.17 62.60
C ASN A 350 -32.21 -23.14 63.76
N GLY A 351 -31.40 -24.18 63.90
CA GLY A 351 -31.57 -25.20 64.93
C GLY A 351 -31.39 -24.70 66.38
N GLY A 352 -30.62 -23.63 66.58
CA GLY A 352 -30.45 -23.02 67.91
C GLY A 352 -31.73 -22.37 68.42
N GLN A 353 -32.47 -21.70 67.53
CA GLN A 353 -33.77 -21.10 67.87
C GLN A 353 -34.82 -22.17 68.20
N LEU A 354 -34.87 -23.25 67.40
CA LEU A 354 -35.78 -24.36 67.65
C LEU A 354 -35.45 -25.05 68.98
N SER A 355 -34.18 -25.30 69.27
CA SER A 355 -33.73 -25.90 70.54
C SER A 355 -34.11 -25.07 71.78
N LYS A 356 -34.00 -23.73 71.70
CA LYS A 356 -34.46 -22.83 72.78
C LYS A 356 -35.97 -22.96 73.02
N ARG A 357 -36.76 -23.08 71.94
CA ARG A 357 -38.20 -23.31 72.04
C ARG A 357 -38.50 -24.67 72.67
N ASP A 358 -37.82 -25.72 72.23
CA ASP A 358 -38.00 -27.08 72.75
C ASP A 358 -37.65 -27.14 74.24
N THR A 359 -36.57 -26.49 74.66
CA THR A 359 -36.19 -26.37 76.09
C THR A 359 -37.27 -25.65 76.91
N LYS A 360 -37.89 -24.59 76.36
CA LYS A 360 -38.97 -23.89 77.03
C LYS A 360 -40.22 -24.77 77.16
N ILE A 361 -40.54 -25.55 76.14
CA ILE A 361 -41.64 -26.52 76.16
C ILE A 361 -41.36 -27.59 77.21
N ASP A 362 -40.15 -28.14 77.25
CA ASP A 362 -39.73 -29.13 78.24
C ASP A 362 -39.88 -28.57 79.67
N ASN A 363 -39.49 -27.32 79.90
CA ASN A 363 -39.64 -26.67 81.20
C ASN A 363 -41.11 -26.45 81.60
N LEU A 364 -41.97 -26.03 80.67
CA LEU A 364 -43.41 -25.88 80.92
C LEU A 364 -44.05 -27.24 81.22
N TYR A 365 -43.64 -28.27 80.48
CA TYR A 365 -44.15 -29.62 80.65
C TYR A 365 -43.77 -30.22 82.00
N ASN A 366 -42.49 -30.11 82.39
CA ASN A 366 -42.02 -30.53 83.72
C ASN A 366 -42.73 -29.74 84.84
N SER A 367 -42.99 -28.45 84.63
CA SER A 367 -43.74 -27.64 85.60
C SER A 367 -45.18 -28.12 85.77
N LEU A 368 -45.83 -28.51 84.66
CA LEU A 368 -47.20 -29.04 84.69
C LEU A 368 -47.28 -30.40 85.40
N VAL A 369 -46.41 -31.35 85.04
CA VAL A 369 -46.34 -32.68 85.66
C VAL A 369 -46.13 -32.58 87.17
N SER A 370 -45.22 -31.70 87.59
CA SER A 370 -44.99 -31.39 89.01
C SER A 370 -46.24 -30.83 89.70
N SER A 371 -47.00 -29.95 89.03
CA SER A 371 -48.22 -29.37 89.59
C SER A 371 -49.40 -30.35 89.69
N ILE A 372 -49.48 -31.33 88.78
CA ILE A 372 -50.55 -32.34 88.79
C ILE A 372 -50.28 -33.40 89.86
N GLY A 373 -49.03 -33.83 90.07
CA GLY A 373 -48.69 -34.86 91.06
C GLY A 373 -49.18 -36.26 90.66
N GLY A 374 -49.37 -37.16 91.64
CA GLY A 374 -49.91 -38.50 91.41
C GLY A 374 -49.06 -39.41 90.51
N SER A 375 -47.73 -39.29 90.54
CA SER A 375 -46.81 -40.03 89.66
C SER A 375 -47.05 -39.81 88.15
N ALA A 376 -47.64 -38.68 87.74
CA ALA A 376 -47.71 -38.30 86.34
C ALA A 376 -46.30 -38.34 85.69
N GLY A 377 -46.20 -38.97 84.53
CA GLY A 377 -44.95 -39.23 83.83
C GLY A 377 -44.82 -38.43 82.53
N ALA A 378 -43.57 -38.21 82.12
CA ALA A 378 -43.20 -37.37 80.98
C ALA A 378 -42.10 -38.01 80.14
N SER A 379 -42.37 -38.27 78.85
CA SER A 379 -41.34 -38.67 77.88
C SER A 379 -41.10 -37.58 76.83
N ARG A 380 -39.83 -37.28 76.55
CA ARG A 380 -39.37 -36.30 75.54
C ARG A 380 -39.60 -36.73 74.09
N ALA A 381 -39.83 -38.02 73.85
CA ALA A 381 -40.04 -38.55 72.51
C ALA A 381 -41.53 -38.80 72.33
N ILE A 382 -42.18 -37.93 71.54
CA ILE A 382 -43.60 -38.00 71.16
C ILE A 382 -44.50 -37.55 72.32
N GLY A 383 -45.43 -36.62 72.05
CA GLY A 383 -46.34 -36.01 73.03
C GLY A 383 -47.31 -36.98 73.72
N VAL A 384 -46.77 -37.91 74.50
CA VAL A 384 -47.48 -38.88 75.31
C VAL A 384 -47.42 -38.40 76.76
N PHE A 385 -48.58 -38.05 77.29
CA PHE A 385 -48.78 -37.71 78.69
C PHE A 385 -49.17 -38.98 79.44
N GLU A 386 -48.42 -39.35 80.48
CA GLU A 386 -48.87 -40.40 81.40
C GLU A 386 -49.79 -39.78 82.45
N PRO A 387 -51.08 -40.19 82.50
CA PRO A 387 -52.05 -39.58 83.38
C PRO A 387 -51.70 -39.82 84.85
N PRO A 388 -52.00 -38.85 85.74
CA PRO A 388 -51.78 -39.01 87.17
C PRO A 388 -52.66 -40.12 87.76
N ALA A 389 -52.11 -40.85 88.73
CA ALA A 389 -52.83 -41.76 89.61
C ALA A 389 -52.99 -41.11 91.00
N PHE A 390 -54.21 -40.67 91.31
CA PHE A 390 -54.56 -40.19 92.64
C PHE A 390 -55.22 -41.31 93.43
N VAL A 391 -54.72 -41.59 94.63
CA VAL A 391 -55.39 -42.48 95.60
C VAL A 391 -56.25 -41.58 96.48
N ILE A 392 -57.57 -41.84 96.50
CA ILE A 392 -58.58 -41.06 97.25
C ILE A 392 -58.59 -41.47 98.72
#